data_AF-A0A7Z9VCM2-F1
#
_entry.id   AF-A0A7Z9VCM2-F1
#
_cell.length_a   1.000
_cell.length_b   1.000
_cell.length_c   1.000
_cell.angle_alpha   90.00
_cell.angle_beta   90.00
_cell.angle_gamma   90.00
#
_symmetry.space_group_name_H-M   'P 1'
#
loop_
_entity.id
_entity.type
_entity.pdbx_description
1 polymer ?
#
loop_
_entity_poly.entity_id
_entity_poly.type
_entity_poly.pdbx_seq_one_letter_code
_entity_poly.pdbx_strand_id
1 'polypeptide(L)'
;MVSNCDVPTSKLSEFSAAISTPDYYCALTSWTAHQVGESIKRDVTARSGLGANRVKITAVEAIPFTFWHDREPLSYCLVRVATDADLTGWGEACDSFGCTYAGVIETTVDQAFAPLLIDEELDDPARLIYKLRSWTRRRLGHQWVAMHALSGIELALWDAVGKSRGESIAALLGSDAKPMPIYASSVFLEEGPPNWHIETLAPLIQAGVKAAKLRIGVDWQADLETLAAVREQLDPSVALMIDGNENFTLET
;
A
#
# COMPACT_ATOMS: atom_id res chain seq x y z
N MET A 1 -30.40 10.37 -12.93
CA MET A 1 -30.89 9.18 -13.65
C MET A 1 -29.86 8.86 -14.73
N VAL A 2 -29.49 7.59 -14.91
CA VAL A 2 -28.46 7.05 -15.83
C VAL A 2 -27.03 7.18 -15.27
N SER A 3 -26.16 6.16 -15.19
CA SER A 3 -26.25 4.69 -15.31
C SER A 3 -25.13 4.10 -14.45
N ASN A 4 -25.38 2.98 -13.78
CA ASN A 4 -24.33 2.15 -13.17
C ASN A 4 -23.28 1.82 -14.24
N CYS A 5 -22.03 2.28 -14.05
CA CYS A 5 -20.90 1.71 -14.77
C CYS A 5 -20.64 0.34 -14.15
N ASP A 6 -20.90 -0.71 -14.91
CA ASP A 6 -20.57 -2.08 -14.57
C ASP A 6 -19.05 -2.19 -14.38
N VAL A 7 -18.63 -2.34 -13.12
CA VAL A 7 -17.31 -2.87 -12.81
C VAL A 7 -17.28 -4.31 -13.31
N PRO A 8 -16.24 -4.78 -14.04
CA PRO A 8 -16.15 -6.18 -14.45
C PRO A 8 -16.06 -7.08 -13.22
N THR A 9 -17.20 -7.54 -12.72
CA THR A 9 -17.35 -8.33 -11.50
C THR A 9 -16.57 -9.64 -11.55
N SER A 10 -16.30 -10.15 -12.76
CA SER A 10 -15.52 -11.36 -12.97
C SER A 10 -14.03 -11.21 -12.63
N LYS A 11 -13.44 -10.01 -12.73
CA LYS A 11 -12.02 -9.78 -12.38
C LYS A 11 -11.80 -9.48 -10.91
N LEU A 12 -12.80 -8.89 -10.22
CA LEU A 12 -12.70 -8.53 -8.80
C LEU A 12 -13.10 -9.66 -7.84
N SER A 13 -13.91 -10.64 -8.27
CA SER A 13 -14.33 -11.75 -7.42
C SER A 13 -13.15 -12.60 -6.93
N GLU A 14 -12.11 -12.75 -7.74
CA GLU A 14 -10.88 -13.46 -7.36
C GLU A 14 -10.09 -12.72 -6.28
N PHE A 15 -10.05 -11.39 -6.34
CA PHE A 15 -9.42 -10.56 -5.32
C PHE A 15 -10.15 -10.67 -3.98
N SER A 16 -11.48 -10.58 -4.00
CA SER A 16 -12.30 -10.73 -2.77
C SER A 16 -12.13 -12.09 -2.10
N ALA A 17 -11.89 -13.16 -2.87
CA ALA A 17 -11.64 -14.50 -2.34
C ALA A 17 -10.22 -14.65 -1.76
N ALA A 18 -9.24 -13.90 -2.28
CA ALA A 18 -7.85 -13.92 -1.80
C ALA A 18 -7.68 -13.23 -0.42
N ILE A 19 -8.54 -12.25 -0.11
CA ILE A 19 -8.53 -11.52 1.17
C ILE A 19 -9.42 -12.14 2.26
N SER A 20 -10.25 -13.15 1.93
CA SER A 20 -11.23 -13.72 2.86
C SER A 20 -10.68 -14.85 3.74
N THR A 21 -9.52 -14.65 4.38
CA THR A 21 -9.06 -15.52 5.47
C THR A 21 -9.46 -14.90 6.83
N PRO A 22 -10.24 -15.59 7.69
CA PRO A 22 -10.86 -14.97 8.86
C PRO A 22 -9.93 -14.59 10.04
N ASP A 23 -8.65 -14.95 10.03
CA ASP A 23 -7.84 -15.01 11.25
C ASP A 23 -7.01 -13.75 11.56
N TYR A 24 -7.22 -12.62 10.87
CA TYR A 24 -6.47 -11.38 11.15
C TYR A 24 -7.01 -10.52 12.30
N TYR A 25 -8.05 -10.98 13.01
CA TYR A 25 -8.57 -10.29 14.19
C TYR A 25 -8.33 -11.07 15.48
N CYS A 26 -7.60 -10.41 16.39
CA CYS A 26 -7.55 -10.65 17.84
C CYS A 26 -6.77 -11.87 18.39
N ALA A 27 -5.56 -11.59 18.91
CA ALA A 27 -5.07 -12.26 20.12
C ALA A 27 -4.07 -11.34 20.86
N LEU A 28 -4.60 -10.33 21.57
CA LEU A 28 -3.85 -9.57 22.58
C LEU A 28 -4.03 -10.26 23.93
N THR A 29 -3.03 -11.01 24.39
CA THR A 29 -2.79 -11.21 25.82
C THR A 29 -1.30 -11.36 26.11
N SER A 30 -0.75 -10.29 26.69
CA SER A 30 0.33 -10.21 27.68
C SER A 30 1.58 -11.06 27.48
N TRP A 31 2.71 -10.44 27.10
CA TRP A 31 4.04 -10.89 27.55
C TRP A 31 5.00 -9.71 27.76
N THR A 32 5.66 -9.72 28.92
CA THR A 32 6.61 -8.71 29.42
C THR A 32 7.98 -8.82 28.77
N ALA A 33 8.61 -7.67 28.59
CA ALA A 33 9.92 -7.46 27.98
C ALA A 33 11.06 -8.22 28.66
N HIS A 34 11.74 -9.11 27.94
CA HIS A 34 13.20 -9.24 28.00
C HIS A 34 13.72 -10.06 26.80
N GLN A 35 14.98 -9.79 26.42
CA GLN A 35 15.79 -10.49 25.41
C GLN A 35 15.69 -9.99 23.96
N VAL A 36 16.07 -8.72 23.76
CA VAL A 36 16.71 -8.28 22.51
C VAL A 36 18.21 -8.42 22.71
N GLY A 37 18.83 -9.40 22.04
CA GLY A 37 20.27 -9.59 22.07
C GLY A 37 20.68 -10.85 21.31
N GLU A 38 21.44 -10.64 20.23
CA GLU A 38 22.22 -11.67 19.50
C GLU A 38 21.46 -12.64 18.57
N SER A 39 21.07 -12.16 17.38
CA SER A 39 21.04 -13.04 16.19
C SER A 39 21.16 -12.28 14.87
N ILE A 40 22.28 -11.58 14.67
CA ILE A 40 22.69 -11.10 13.33
C ILE A 40 24.00 -11.79 12.96
N LYS A 41 23.96 -13.12 12.85
CA LYS A 41 24.93 -13.96 12.12
C LYS A 41 24.26 -15.32 11.83
N ARG A 42 23.39 -15.38 10.83
CA ARG A 42 23.00 -16.66 10.22
C ARG A 42 23.20 -16.59 8.72
N ASP A 43 23.84 -17.65 8.24
CA ASP A 43 24.44 -17.83 6.93
C ASP A 43 23.52 -17.49 5.74
N VAL A 44 24.04 -16.67 4.84
CA VAL A 44 23.48 -16.41 3.50
C VAL A 44 23.66 -17.62 2.56
N THR A 45 24.34 -18.69 3.00
CA THR A 45 24.76 -19.81 2.16
C THR A 45 23.93 -21.09 2.30
N ALA A 46 22.86 -21.10 3.11
CA ALA A 46 22.00 -22.27 3.30
C ALA A 46 20.56 -22.06 2.78
N ARG A 47 20.41 -21.78 1.47
CA ARG A 47 19.12 -21.86 0.75
C ARG A 47 19.21 -22.68 -0.53
N SER A 48 20.08 -23.69 -0.58
CA SER A 48 20.26 -24.62 -1.70
C SER A 48 19.49 -25.94 -1.51
N GLY A 49 18.24 -25.84 -1.04
CA GLY A 49 17.40 -26.99 -0.72
C GLY A 49 16.00 -26.93 -1.32
N LEU A 50 15.86 -26.65 -2.62
CA LEU A 50 14.61 -26.84 -3.36
C LEU A 50 14.90 -27.60 -4.65
N GLY A 51 14.17 -28.70 -4.86
CA GLY A 51 14.23 -29.49 -6.08
C GLY A 51 13.68 -28.71 -7.28
N ALA A 52 14.56 -28.48 -8.26
CA ALA A 52 14.40 -28.60 -9.71
C ALA A 52 13.08 -28.19 -10.45
N ASN A 53 12.16 -27.42 -9.88
CA ASN A 53 11.17 -26.68 -10.68
C ASN A 53 11.18 -25.21 -10.31
N ARG A 54 11.78 -24.42 -11.22
CA ARG A 54 11.84 -22.95 -11.12
C ARG A 54 10.50 -22.41 -11.58
N VAL A 55 9.71 -21.86 -10.65
CA VAL A 55 8.40 -21.25 -10.92
C VAL A 55 8.57 -20.11 -11.91
N LYS A 56 7.75 -20.07 -12.96
CA LYS A 56 7.78 -19.04 -13.99
C LYS A 56 6.54 -18.17 -13.98
N ILE A 57 6.71 -16.91 -14.36
CA ILE A 57 5.62 -15.97 -14.55
C ILE A 57 4.93 -16.29 -15.89
N THR A 58 3.62 -16.54 -15.83
CA THR A 58 2.79 -16.91 -16.99
C THR A 58 1.88 -15.77 -17.44
N ALA A 59 1.50 -14.85 -16.54
CA ALA A 59 0.74 -13.66 -16.86
C ALA A 59 1.04 -12.52 -15.89
N VAL A 60 0.97 -11.29 -16.40
CA VAL A 60 0.98 -10.07 -15.60
C VAL A 60 -0.14 -9.19 -16.13
N GLU A 61 -1.06 -8.80 -15.26
CA GLU A 61 -2.25 -8.06 -15.64
C GLU A 61 -2.48 -6.91 -14.68
N ALA A 62 -2.76 -5.74 -15.23
CA ALA A 62 -3.30 -4.64 -14.46
C ALA A 62 -4.84 -4.64 -14.53
N ILE A 63 -5.47 -4.29 -13.41
CA ILE A 63 -6.92 -4.29 -13.25
C ILE A 63 -7.29 -2.93 -12.65
N PRO A 64 -7.56 -1.92 -13.50
CA PRO A 64 -8.03 -0.64 -13.04
C PRO A 64 -9.47 -0.76 -12.57
N PHE A 65 -9.79 -0.07 -11.48
CA PHE A 65 -11.16 0.07 -11.03
C PHE A 65 -11.35 1.45 -10.39
N THR A 66 -12.60 1.90 -10.37
CA THR A 66 -12.98 3.18 -9.80
C THR A 66 -14.22 2.97 -8.97
N PHE A 67 -14.22 3.50 -7.76
CA PHE A 67 -15.42 3.60 -6.94
C PHE A 67 -15.71 5.05 -6.60
N TRP A 68 -16.97 5.31 -6.29
CA TRP A 68 -17.44 6.64 -5.94
C TRP A 68 -17.30 6.83 -4.43
N HIS A 69 -16.47 7.80 -4.03
CA HIS A 69 -16.49 8.35 -2.68
C HIS A 69 -17.42 9.58 -2.67
N ASP A 70 -17.89 9.99 -1.49
CA ASP A 70 -18.84 11.10 -1.32
C ASP A 70 -18.38 12.45 -1.90
N ARG A 71 -17.09 12.58 -2.24
CA ARG A 71 -16.49 13.84 -2.72
C ARG A 71 -16.10 13.75 -4.19
N GLU A 72 -15.41 12.67 -4.57
CA GLU A 72 -14.85 12.49 -5.90
C GLU A 72 -14.69 10.99 -6.23
N PRO A 73 -14.62 10.62 -7.52
CA PRO A 73 -14.25 9.26 -7.89
C PRO A 73 -12.81 8.97 -7.44
N LEU A 74 -12.62 7.82 -6.81
CA LEU A 74 -11.30 7.30 -6.48
C LEU A 74 -11.02 6.09 -7.36
N SER A 75 -9.90 6.15 -8.05
CA SER A 75 -9.40 5.08 -8.89
C SER A 75 -8.26 4.35 -8.19
N TYR A 76 -8.06 3.11 -8.59
CA TYR A 76 -7.04 2.21 -8.10
C TYR A 76 -6.67 1.25 -9.24
N CYS A 77 -5.47 0.69 -9.19
CA CYS A 77 -5.05 -0.33 -10.13
C CYS A 77 -4.44 -1.51 -9.37
N LEU A 78 -5.15 -2.66 -9.35
CA LEU A 78 -4.53 -3.90 -8.88
C LEU A 78 -3.60 -4.43 -9.96
N VAL A 79 -2.54 -5.10 -9.55
CA VAL A 79 -1.64 -5.84 -10.44
C VAL A 79 -1.63 -7.29 -9.99
N ARG A 80 -1.92 -8.20 -10.92
CA ARG A 80 -1.92 -9.65 -10.73
C ARG A 80 -0.72 -10.26 -11.46
N VAL A 81 0.07 -11.07 -10.76
CA VAL A 81 1.15 -11.88 -11.35
C VAL A 81 0.81 -13.35 -11.15
N ALA A 82 0.51 -14.06 -12.23
CA ALA A 82 0.22 -15.49 -12.22
C ALA A 82 1.46 -16.31 -12.61
N THR A 83 1.55 -17.54 -12.10
CA THR A 83 2.68 -18.44 -12.37
C THR A 83 2.24 -19.78 -12.95
N ASP A 84 3.22 -20.59 -13.38
CA ASP A 84 3.03 -21.98 -13.83
C ASP A 84 2.88 -23.00 -12.68
N ALA A 85 2.89 -22.52 -11.43
CA ALA A 85 2.73 -23.32 -10.22
C ALA A 85 1.39 -23.05 -9.50
N ASP A 86 0.39 -22.52 -10.22
CA ASP A 86 -0.90 -22.10 -9.69
C ASP A 86 -0.80 -21.10 -8.52
N LEU A 87 0.29 -20.32 -8.48
CA LEU A 87 0.48 -19.24 -7.51
C LEU A 87 0.13 -17.91 -8.16
N THR A 88 -0.49 -17.03 -7.36
CA THR A 88 -0.83 -15.68 -7.79
C THR A 88 -0.38 -14.67 -6.73
N GLY A 89 0.40 -13.69 -7.18
CA GLY A 89 0.78 -12.50 -6.42
C GLY A 89 -0.11 -11.31 -6.75
N TRP A 90 -0.37 -10.49 -5.74
CA TRP A 90 -1.18 -9.28 -5.84
C TRP A 90 -0.42 -8.05 -5.35
N GLY A 91 -0.56 -6.96 -6.09
CA GLY A 91 -0.02 -5.66 -5.73
C GLY A 91 -0.99 -4.55 -6.10
N GLU A 92 -0.71 -3.36 -5.60
CA GLU A 92 -1.52 -2.17 -5.83
C GLU A 92 -0.62 -1.05 -6.38
N ALA A 93 -1.05 -0.47 -7.49
CA ALA A 93 -0.44 0.71 -8.08
C ALA A 93 -1.37 1.90 -7.84
N CYS A 94 -0.88 2.85 -7.04
CA CYS A 94 -1.59 4.06 -6.69
C CYS A 94 -1.60 5.05 -7.86
N ASP A 95 -2.77 5.52 -8.29
CA ASP A 95 -2.88 6.77 -9.03
C ASP A 95 -3.19 7.90 -8.04
N SER A 96 -2.25 8.84 -7.95
CA SER A 96 -2.21 9.87 -6.90
C SER A 96 -3.52 10.67 -6.77
N PHE A 97 -3.93 10.94 -5.53
CA PHE A 97 -5.14 11.69 -5.14
C PHE A 97 -5.40 12.92 -6.03
N GLY A 98 -6.63 13.04 -6.54
CA GLY A 98 -7.10 14.16 -7.36
C GLY A 98 -6.88 14.01 -8.88
N CYS A 99 -6.15 12.99 -9.33
CA CYS A 99 -5.96 12.69 -10.75
C CYS A 99 -6.21 11.20 -11.03
N THR A 100 -7.36 10.87 -11.61
CA THR A 100 -7.69 9.50 -12.02
C THR A 100 -7.02 9.12 -13.34
N TYR A 101 -6.10 8.17 -13.31
CA TYR A 101 -5.39 7.67 -14.50
C TYR A 101 -5.02 6.18 -14.42
N ALA A 102 -5.76 5.38 -13.66
CA ALA A 102 -5.56 3.92 -13.56
C ALA A 102 -5.48 3.21 -14.93
N GLY A 103 -6.19 3.67 -15.97
CA GLY A 103 -6.06 3.12 -17.33
C GLY A 103 -4.69 3.39 -17.99
N VAL A 104 -4.01 4.47 -17.62
CA VAL A 104 -2.62 4.74 -18.05
C VAL A 104 -1.66 3.81 -17.34
N ILE A 105 -1.90 3.52 -16.06
CA ILE A 105 -1.15 2.49 -15.31
C ILE A 105 -1.36 1.13 -15.97
N GLU A 106 -2.61 0.75 -16.27
CA GLU A 106 -2.95 -0.49 -16.97
C GLU A 106 -2.18 -0.63 -18.28
N THR A 107 -2.30 0.38 -19.15
CA THR A 107 -1.58 0.41 -20.43
C THR A 107 -0.06 0.30 -20.26
N THR A 108 0.49 0.94 -19.21
CA THR A 108 1.93 0.89 -18.92
C THR A 108 2.36 -0.50 -18.49
N VAL A 109 1.61 -1.15 -17.61
CA VAL A 109 1.86 -2.53 -17.18
C VAL A 109 1.79 -3.45 -18.39
N ASP A 110 0.68 -3.45 -19.11
CA ASP A 110 0.38 -4.40 -20.18
C ASP A 110 1.34 -4.27 -21.37
N GLN A 111 1.70 -3.05 -21.77
CA GLN A 111 2.50 -2.82 -22.97
C GLN A 111 4.00 -2.76 -22.71
N ALA A 112 4.42 -2.26 -21.54
CA ALA A 112 5.84 -1.98 -21.29
C ALA A 112 6.51 -2.95 -20.31
N PHE A 113 5.77 -3.48 -19.33
CA PHE A 113 6.36 -4.30 -18.28
C PHE A 113 6.01 -5.78 -18.39
N ALA A 114 4.74 -6.12 -18.61
CA ALA A 114 4.27 -7.50 -18.70
C ALA A 114 5.06 -8.33 -19.73
N PRO A 115 5.32 -7.86 -20.97
CA PRO A 115 6.07 -8.64 -21.96
C PRO A 115 7.52 -8.94 -21.56
N LEU A 116 8.09 -8.17 -20.63
CA LEU A 116 9.44 -8.38 -20.11
C LEU A 116 9.48 -9.37 -18.94
N LEU A 117 8.33 -9.75 -18.38
CA LEU A 117 8.21 -10.66 -17.25
C LEU A 117 7.70 -12.05 -17.63
N ILE A 118 6.98 -12.20 -18.75
CA ILE A 118 6.55 -13.53 -19.20
C ILE A 118 7.75 -14.46 -19.39
N ASP A 119 7.61 -15.71 -18.94
CA ASP A 119 8.64 -16.76 -18.91
C ASP A 119 9.85 -16.49 -18.00
N GLU A 120 9.90 -15.35 -17.30
CA GLU A 120 10.91 -15.12 -16.28
C GLU A 120 10.67 -16.01 -15.06
N GLU A 121 11.77 -16.43 -14.44
CA GLU A 121 11.74 -17.14 -13.17
C GLU A 121 11.34 -16.21 -12.02
N LEU A 122 10.44 -16.70 -11.17
CA LEU A 122 10.02 -16.06 -9.93
C LEU A 122 10.99 -16.41 -8.78
N ASP A 123 12.20 -15.88 -8.85
CA ASP A 123 13.27 -16.13 -7.86
C ASP A 123 13.43 -14.96 -6.88
N ASP A 124 13.75 -13.78 -7.39
CA ASP A 124 14.11 -12.58 -6.64
C ASP A 124 13.40 -11.36 -7.25
N PRO A 125 12.44 -10.73 -6.52
CA PRO A 125 11.78 -9.52 -6.99
C PRO A 125 12.78 -8.41 -7.35
N ALA A 126 13.89 -8.26 -6.62
CA ALA A 126 14.88 -7.21 -6.88
C ALA A 126 15.56 -7.38 -8.25
N ARG A 127 15.86 -8.64 -8.66
CA ARG A 127 16.39 -8.96 -9.99
C ARG A 127 15.41 -8.57 -11.09
N LEU A 128 14.14 -8.92 -10.94
CA LEU A 128 13.09 -8.63 -11.92
C LEU A 128 12.85 -7.12 -12.03
N ILE A 129 12.79 -6.39 -10.92
CA ILE A 129 12.65 -4.93 -10.91
C ILE A 129 13.88 -4.25 -11.52
N TYR A 130 15.09 -4.74 -11.25
CA TYR A 130 16.29 -4.24 -11.90
C TYR A 130 16.25 -4.43 -13.42
N LYS A 131 15.78 -5.59 -13.91
CA LYS A 131 15.55 -5.85 -15.34
C LYS A 131 14.57 -4.81 -15.91
N LEU A 132 13.38 -4.68 -15.33
CA LEU A 132 12.37 -3.73 -15.82
C LEU A 132 12.90 -2.30 -15.89
N ARG A 133 13.54 -1.81 -14.82
CA ARG A 133 14.15 -0.46 -14.80
C ARG A 133 15.21 -0.30 -15.88
N SER A 134 16.08 -1.30 -16.06
CA SER A 134 17.18 -1.24 -17.03
C SER A 134 16.69 -1.13 -18.47
N TRP A 135 15.61 -1.84 -18.81
CA TRP A 135 15.01 -1.84 -20.15
C TRP A 135 14.18 -0.59 -20.44
N THR A 136 13.47 -0.07 -19.44
CA THR A 136 12.42 0.94 -19.66
C THR A 136 12.81 2.36 -19.29
N ARG A 137 13.75 2.57 -18.34
CA ARG A 137 14.05 3.91 -17.79
C ARG A 137 14.40 4.99 -18.81
N ARG A 138 15.04 4.61 -19.92
CA ARG A 138 15.42 5.58 -20.99
C ARG A 138 14.23 6.06 -21.82
N ARG A 139 13.13 5.30 -21.82
CA ARG A 139 11.93 5.57 -22.63
C ARG A 139 10.80 6.12 -21.78
N LEU A 140 10.56 5.51 -20.62
CA LEU A 140 9.45 5.85 -19.73
C LEU A 140 9.86 6.80 -18.59
N GLY A 141 11.16 7.02 -18.39
CA GLY A 141 11.66 7.77 -17.24
C GLY A 141 11.74 6.93 -15.97
N HIS A 142 11.91 7.62 -14.84
CA HIS A 142 12.12 6.99 -13.53
C HIS A 142 11.29 7.64 -12.41
N GLN A 143 10.16 8.23 -12.79
CA GLN A 143 9.28 8.96 -11.88
C GLN A 143 7.82 8.75 -12.29
N TRP A 144 6.90 9.12 -11.40
CA TRP A 144 5.46 9.20 -11.69
C TRP A 144 4.87 7.88 -12.18
N VAL A 145 4.02 7.93 -13.22
CA VAL A 145 3.22 6.81 -13.73
C VAL A 145 4.04 5.53 -13.97
N ALA A 146 5.24 5.66 -14.56
CA ALA A 146 6.12 4.52 -14.79
C ALA A 146 6.54 3.83 -13.49
N MET A 147 6.77 4.61 -12.43
CA MET A 147 7.11 4.09 -11.12
C MET A 147 5.89 3.59 -10.35
N HIS A 148 4.71 4.20 -10.50
CA HIS A 148 3.48 3.70 -9.89
C HIS A 148 3.12 2.31 -10.42
N ALA A 149 3.15 2.14 -11.76
CA ALA A 149 2.95 0.84 -12.40
C ALA A 149 4.00 -0.19 -11.95
N LEU A 150 5.27 0.21 -11.86
CA LEU A 150 6.35 -0.66 -11.39
C LEU A 150 6.18 -1.07 -9.92
N SER A 151 5.68 -0.17 -9.05
CA SER A 151 5.41 -0.45 -7.64
C SER A 151 4.31 -1.51 -7.48
N GLY A 152 3.23 -1.44 -8.26
CA GLY A 152 2.19 -2.48 -8.24
C GLY A 152 2.73 -3.86 -8.64
N ILE A 153 3.57 -3.91 -9.67
CA ILE A 153 4.27 -5.14 -10.07
C ILE A 153 5.19 -5.64 -8.95
N GLU A 154 6.00 -4.76 -8.35
CA GLU A 154 6.94 -5.13 -7.29
C GLU A 154 6.22 -5.76 -6.09
N LEU A 155 5.11 -5.16 -5.65
CA LEU A 155 4.29 -5.71 -4.58
C LEU A 155 3.74 -7.10 -4.94
N ALA A 156 3.23 -7.29 -6.17
CA ALA A 156 2.74 -8.57 -6.65
C ALA A 156 3.84 -9.65 -6.69
N LEU A 157 5.05 -9.29 -7.12
CA LEU A 157 6.20 -10.20 -7.12
C LEU A 157 6.59 -10.62 -5.70
N TRP A 158 6.63 -9.68 -4.76
CA TRP A 158 6.90 -9.98 -3.34
C TRP A 158 5.85 -10.93 -2.75
N ASP A 159 4.56 -10.68 -3.00
CA ASP A 159 3.46 -11.53 -2.55
C ASP A 159 3.58 -12.95 -3.14
N ALA A 160 3.82 -13.08 -4.45
CA ALA A 160 4.00 -14.38 -5.11
C ALA A 160 5.21 -15.15 -4.54
N VAL A 161 6.34 -14.47 -4.29
CA VAL A 161 7.55 -15.09 -3.72
C VAL A 161 7.32 -15.52 -2.26
N GLY A 162 6.63 -14.71 -1.46
CA GLY A 162 6.23 -15.06 -0.09
C GLY A 162 5.39 -16.32 -0.05
N LYS A 163 4.34 -16.37 -0.87
CA LYS A 163 3.47 -17.55 -1.04
C LYS A 163 4.24 -18.77 -1.50
N SER A 164 5.11 -18.64 -2.51
CA SER A 164 5.93 -19.73 -3.01
C SER A 164 6.88 -20.31 -1.97
N ARG A 165 7.32 -19.50 -1.01
CA ARG A 165 8.27 -19.91 0.05
C ARG A 165 7.57 -20.26 1.37
N GLY A 166 6.27 -20.01 1.50
CA GLY A 166 5.56 -20.12 2.77
C GLY A 166 6.11 -19.15 3.84
N GLU A 167 6.71 -18.03 3.41
CA GLU A 167 7.32 -17.04 4.30
C GLU A 167 6.54 -15.72 4.26
N SER A 168 6.43 -15.04 5.40
CA SER A 168 5.92 -13.67 5.43
C SER A 168 6.88 -12.71 4.71
N ILE A 169 6.37 -11.60 4.18
CA ILE A 169 7.24 -10.57 3.58
C ILE A 169 8.24 -10.00 4.59
N ALA A 170 7.84 -9.85 5.86
CA ALA A 170 8.76 -9.46 6.93
C ALA A 170 9.95 -10.43 7.02
N ALA A 171 9.68 -11.74 7.03
CA ALA A 171 10.71 -12.78 7.09
C ALA A 171 11.62 -12.74 5.86
N LEU A 172 11.05 -12.54 4.66
CA LEU A 172 11.83 -12.38 3.44
C LEU A 172 12.77 -11.17 3.49
N LEU A 173 12.34 -10.09 4.13
CA LEU A 173 13.14 -8.87 4.35
C LEU A 173 14.08 -8.98 5.56
N GLY A 174 14.17 -10.14 6.21
CA GLY A 174 15.07 -10.39 7.33
C GLY A 174 14.56 -9.86 8.68
N SER A 175 13.24 -9.75 8.85
CA SER A 175 12.60 -9.32 10.10
C SER A 175 11.46 -10.27 10.51
N ASP A 176 11.02 -10.17 11.76
CA ASP A 176 9.83 -10.87 12.22
C ASP A 176 8.62 -9.94 12.21
N ALA A 177 7.45 -10.53 11.97
CA ALA A 177 6.20 -9.79 12.10
C ALA A 177 6.06 -9.29 13.54
N LYS A 178 5.86 -7.98 13.70
CA LYS A 178 5.72 -7.33 15.01
C LYS A 178 4.62 -6.27 14.96
N PRO A 179 3.95 -5.99 16.09
CA PRO A 179 3.02 -4.86 16.16
C PRO A 179 3.72 -3.55 15.79
N MET A 180 3.04 -2.74 14.96
CA MET A 180 3.52 -1.43 14.54
C MET A 180 2.55 -0.35 15.03
N PRO A 181 3.04 0.79 15.54
CA PRO A 181 2.19 1.92 15.86
C PRO A 181 1.44 2.40 14.61
N ILE A 182 0.15 2.66 14.75
CA ILE A 182 -0.69 3.27 13.72
C ILE A 182 -1.15 4.66 14.17
N TYR A 183 -1.54 5.49 13.22
CA TYR A 183 -2.13 6.81 13.49
C TYR A 183 -3.43 6.97 12.73
N ALA A 184 -4.35 7.75 13.29
CA ALA A 184 -5.60 8.15 12.65
C ALA A 184 -5.31 9.27 11.65
N SER A 185 -5.49 9.03 10.35
CA SER A 185 -5.40 10.07 9.34
C SER A 185 -6.78 10.70 9.11
N SER A 186 -6.87 12.01 9.29
CA SER A 186 -8.11 12.79 9.17
C SER A 186 -8.02 13.78 8.00
N VAL A 187 -9.15 14.42 7.70
CA VAL A 187 -9.36 15.38 6.60
C VAL A 187 -8.83 16.78 6.91
N PHE A 188 -9.12 17.77 6.05
CA PHE A 188 -8.74 19.17 6.24
C PHE A 188 -9.49 19.81 7.41
N LEU A 189 -8.79 20.67 8.17
CA LEU A 189 -9.36 21.35 9.32
C LEU A 189 -10.57 22.23 8.98
N GLU A 190 -10.60 22.84 7.79
CA GLU A 190 -11.72 23.65 7.30
C GLU A 190 -13.04 22.89 7.12
N GLU A 191 -13.02 21.56 7.08
CA GLU A 191 -14.21 20.75 6.78
C GLU A 191 -15.22 20.69 7.92
N GLY A 192 -14.79 21.06 9.12
CA GLY A 192 -15.68 21.01 10.27
C GLY A 192 -15.12 21.75 11.48
N PRO A 193 -16.01 22.10 12.42
CA PRO A 193 -15.61 22.68 13.70
C PRO A 193 -14.76 21.69 14.53
N PRO A 194 -14.06 22.17 15.57
CA PRO A 194 -13.18 21.32 16.40
C PRO A 194 -13.84 20.03 16.94
N ASN A 195 -15.10 20.10 17.37
CA ASN A 195 -15.81 18.94 17.90
C ASN A 195 -16.07 17.87 16.83
N TRP A 196 -16.29 18.26 15.58
CA TRP A 196 -16.46 17.32 14.47
C TRP A 196 -15.19 16.50 14.21
N HIS A 197 -14.02 17.14 14.31
CA HIS A 197 -12.72 16.44 14.24
C HIS A 197 -12.54 15.46 15.40
N ILE A 198 -12.92 15.85 16.63
CA ILE A 198 -12.86 14.97 17.79
C ILE A 198 -13.78 13.75 17.62
N GLU A 199 -15.01 13.96 17.17
CA GLU A 199 -15.97 12.88 16.88
C GLU A 199 -15.45 11.93 15.79
N THR A 200 -14.78 12.47 14.77
CA THR A 200 -14.16 11.68 13.69
C THR A 200 -12.99 10.83 14.21
N LEU A 201 -12.18 11.36 15.12
CA LEU A 201 -11.02 10.65 15.68
C LEU A 201 -11.40 9.67 16.80
N ALA A 202 -12.50 9.92 17.51
CA ALA A 202 -12.90 9.18 18.71
C ALA A 202 -12.93 7.65 18.54
N PRO A 203 -13.53 7.07 17.48
CA PRO A 203 -13.59 5.61 17.31
C PRO A 203 -12.20 4.96 17.27
N LEU A 204 -11.23 5.57 16.59
CA LEU A 204 -9.87 5.04 16.49
C LEU A 204 -9.11 5.19 17.81
N ILE A 205 -9.28 6.32 18.50
CA ILE A 205 -8.66 6.55 19.81
C ILE A 205 -9.21 5.56 20.85
N GLN A 206 -10.53 5.33 20.84
CA GLN A 206 -11.20 4.34 21.70
C GLN A 206 -10.72 2.92 21.39
N ALA A 207 -10.40 2.61 20.13
CA ALA A 207 -9.78 1.35 19.72
C ALA A 207 -8.30 1.23 20.11
N GLY A 208 -7.71 2.27 20.73
CA GLY A 208 -6.36 2.26 21.27
C GLY A 208 -5.30 2.95 20.41
N VAL A 209 -5.68 3.60 19.30
CA VAL A 209 -4.76 4.40 18.48
C VAL A 209 -4.24 5.59 19.30
N LYS A 210 -2.91 5.76 19.32
CA LYS A 210 -2.22 6.77 20.16
C LYS A 210 -1.67 7.96 19.39
N ALA A 211 -2.04 8.10 18.12
CA ALA A 211 -1.60 9.20 17.28
C ALA A 211 -2.68 9.61 16.27
N ALA A 212 -2.76 10.89 15.94
CA ALA A 212 -3.67 11.46 14.94
C ALA A 212 -2.93 12.48 14.06
N LYS A 213 -3.34 12.58 12.79
CA LYS A 213 -2.83 13.56 11.83
C LYS A 213 -3.98 14.34 11.21
N LEU A 214 -3.94 15.67 11.29
CA LEU A 214 -4.91 16.59 10.68
C LEU A 214 -4.29 17.31 9.49
N ARG A 215 -5.07 17.57 8.43
CA ARG A 215 -4.59 18.34 7.27
C ARG A 215 -4.85 19.82 7.47
N ILE A 216 -3.86 20.65 7.15
CA ILE A 216 -3.88 22.10 7.34
C ILE A 216 -3.43 22.82 6.05
N GLY A 217 -3.61 24.13 5.99
CA GLY A 217 -2.93 25.02 5.06
C GLY A 217 -3.84 25.79 4.11
N VAL A 218 -5.14 25.50 4.03
CA VAL A 218 -6.06 26.24 3.13
C VAL A 218 -6.28 27.66 3.64
N ASP A 219 -6.65 27.79 4.91
CA ASP A 219 -6.54 29.03 5.70
C ASP A 219 -5.76 28.68 6.96
N TRP A 220 -4.44 28.78 6.88
CA TRP A 220 -3.58 28.30 7.96
C TRP A 220 -3.79 29.08 9.26
N GLN A 221 -4.25 30.33 9.21
CA GLN A 221 -4.56 31.10 10.42
C GLN A 221 -5.80 30.55 11.12
N ALA A 222 -6.89 30.32 10.37
CA ALA A 222 -8.11 29.72 10.92
C ALA A 222 -7.87 28.25 11.37
N ASP A 223 -7.02 27.53 10.65
CA ASP A 223 -6.60 26.18 10.99
C ASP A 223 -5.88 26.13 12.33
N LEU A 224 -5.06 27.13 12.69
CA LEU A 224 -4.39 27.17 13.99
C LEU A 224 -5.39 27.31 15.15
N GLU A 225 -6.44 28.11 14.99
CA GLU A 225 -7.50 28.23 15.99
C GLU A 225 -8.23 26.90 16.18
N THR A 226 -8.58 26.25 15.07
CA THR A 226 -9.25 24.94 15.08
C THR A 226 -8.35 23.87 15.69
N LEU A 227 -7.07 23.85 15.32
CA LEU A 227 -6.08 22.91 15.83
C LEU A 227 -5.86 23.07 17.34
N ALA A 228 -5.81 24.30 17.84
CA ALA A 228 -5.69 24.58 19.27
C ALA A 228 -6.90 24.02 20.04
N ALA A 229 -8.12 24.29 19.55
CA ALA A 229 -9.35 23.78 20.14
C ALA A 229 -9.47 22.25 20.08
N VAL A 230 -8.99 21.61 19.00
CA VAL A 230 -8.89 20.13 18.92
C VAL A 230 -7.89 19.62 19.94
N ARG A 231 -6.73 20.27 20.09
CA ARG A 231 -5.70 19.85 21.04
C ARG A 231 -6.19 19.92 22.49
N GLU A 232 -6.97 20.92 22.84
CA GLU A 232 -7.58 21.06 24.18
C GLU A 232 -8.58 19.94 24.50
N GLN A 233 -9.33 19.47 23.50
CA GLN A 233 -10.33 18.41 23.67
C GLN A 233 -9.74 17.00 23.58
N LEU A 234 -8.61 16.83 22.89
CA LEU A 234 -7.97 15.55 22.67
C LEU A 234 -7.10 15.16 23.88
N ASP A 235 -7.15 13.90 24.30
CA ASP A 235 -6.31 13.36 25.38
C ASP A 235 -4.82 13.72 25.15
N PRO A 236 -4.12 14.35 26.12
CA PRO A 236 -2.72 14.78 25.97
C PRO A 236 -1.73 13.65 25.62
N SER A 237 -2.07 12.40 25.90
CA SER A 237 -1.27 11.22 25.56
C SER A 237 -1.35 10.83 24.08
N VAL A 238 -2.33 11.34 23.33
CA VAL A 238 -2.44 11.13 21.88
C VAL A 238 -1.52 12.10 21.17
N ALA A 239 -0.54 11.57 20.43
CA ALA A 239 0.34 12.38 19.60
C ALA A 239 -0.46 13.05 18.47
N LEU A 240 -0.29 14.36 18.30
CA LEU A 240 -0.99 15.13 17.27
C LEU A 240 0.03 15.62 16.24
N MET A 241 -0.22 15.28 14.98
CA MET A 241 0.58 15.63 13.81
C MET A 241 -0.25 16.48 12.85
N ILE A 242 0.45 17.22 11.97
CA ILE A 242 -0.16 18.05 10.94
C ILE A 242 0.40 17.70 9.56
N ASP A 243 -0.40 17.89 8.53
CA ASP A 243 -0.02 17.70 7.12
C ASP A 243 -0.46 18.92 6.30
N GLY A 244 0.50 19.66 5.76
CA GLY A 244 0.21 20.85 4.95
C GLY A 244 -0.36 20.53 3.57
N ASN A 245 -0.31 19.27 3.13
CA ASN A 245 -0.82 18.79 1.84
C ASN A 245 -0.46 19.72 0.67
N GLU A 246 0.80 20.16 0.62
CA GLU A 246 1.36 21.06 -0.40
C GLU A 246 0.78 22.49 -0.45
N ASN A 247 -0.03 22.91 0.54
CA ASN A 247 -0.66 24.25 0.54
C ASN A 247 0.24 25.41 1.01
N PHE A 248 1.41 25.13 1.59
CA PHE A 248 2.30 26.18 2.08
C PHE A 248 3.29 26.67 1.02
N THR A 249 3.51 27.97 0.96
CA THR A 249 4.60 28.59 0.21
C THR A 249 5.66 29.15 1.15
N LEU A 250 6.90 29.31 0.66
CA LEU A 250 7.91 30.10 1.37
C LEU A 250 7.53 31.58 1.32
N GLU A 251 7.93 32.34 2.34
CA GLU A 251 7.90 33.80 2.27
C GLU A 251 8.83 34.24 1.12
N THR A 252 8.26 34.93 0.13
CA THR A 252 8.97 35.48 -1.02
C THR A 252 9.30 36.94 -0.82
#